data_AF-A0A2T1DAP9-F1
#
_entry.id   AF-A0A2T1DAP9-F1
#
_cell.length_a   1.000
_cell.length_b   1.000
_cell.length_c   1.000
_cell.angle_alpha   90.00
_cell.angle_beta   90.00
_cell.angle_gamma   90.00
#
_symmetry.space_group_name_H-M   'P 1'
#
loop_
_entity.id
_entity.type
_entity.pdbx_description
1 polymer ?
#
loop_
_entity_poly.entity_id
_entity_poly.type
_entity_poly.pdbx_seq_one_letter_code
_entity_poly.pdbx_strand_id
1 'polypeptide(L)'
;MTDAKQQRRFEITSDADDIFEATDVNQAQKPLQDFAQKWQLLEPDAVRTFLKDSELTLTFYQFPHDLHCHVRTTNHLERWFREFRAKSDEIGAFPNETSCLTVFCMVLERDHAKHNRKASANNS
;
A
#
# COMPACT_ATOMS: atom_id res chain seq x y z
N MET A 1 -2.32 15.60 16.17
CA MET A 1 -1.38 14.54 16.60
C MET A 1 -0.18 15.24 17.19
N THR A 2 0.36 14.80 18.32
CA THR A 2 1.58 15.40 18.92
C THR A 2 2.78 15.19 18.00
N ASP A 3 3.65 16.20 17.85
CA ASP A 3 4.81 16.16 16.94
C ASP A 3 5.65 14.88 17.10
N ALA A 4 5.84 14.42 18.34
CA ALA A 4 6.57 13.19 18.64
C ALA A 4 5.92 11.92 18.03
N LYS A 5 4.60 11.85 17.91
CA LYS A 5 3.91 10.70 17.29
C LYS A 5 4.08 10.72 15.78
N GLN A 6 4.08 11.90 15.17
CA GLN A 6 4.29 12.06 13.74
C GLN A 6 5.72 11.73 13.36
N GLN A 7 6.68 12.16 14.18
CA GLN A 7 8.09 11.82 14.03
C GLN A 7 8.32 10.30 14.11
N ARG A 8 7.79 9.62 15.14
CA ARG A 8 7.91 8.16 15.26
C ARG A 8 7.27 7.42 14.08
N ARG A 9 6.12 7.89 13.60
CA ARG A 9 5.49 7.30 12.41
C ARG A 9 6.40 7.42 11.19
N PHE A 10 7.03 8.57 10.99
CA PHE A 10 7.97 8.77 9.88
C PHE A 10 9.16 7.82 9.97
N GLU A 11 9.78 7.70 11.15
CA GLU A 11 10.92 6.81 11.38
C GLU A 11 10.55 5.33 11.21
N ILE A 12 9.39 4.89 11.72
CA ILE A 12 8.91 3.51 11.53
C ILE A 12 8.75 3.20 10.05
N THR A 13 8.16 4.11 9.28
CA THR A 13 7.98 3.91 7.84
C THR A 13 9.33 3.86 7.11
N SER A 14 10.26 4.75 7.45
CA SER A 14 11.60 4.73 6.86
C SER A 14 12.35 3.42 7.15
N ASP A 15 12.35 2.97 8.41
CA ASP A 15 13.02 1.71 8.77
C ASP A 15 12.33 0.49 8.14
N ALA A 16 11.01 0.55 7.93
CA ALA A 16 10.29 -0.50 7.22
C ALA A 16 10.62 -0.50 5.72
N ASP A 17 10.78 0.67 5.10
CA ASP A 17 11.18 0.79 3.69
C ASP A 17 12.54 0.13 3.43
N ASP A 18 13.49 0.23 4.37
CA ASP A 18 14.80 -0.44 4.27
C ASP A 18 14.70 -1.98 4.13
N ILE A 19 13.64 -2.58 4.67
CA ILE A 19 13.37 -4.02 4.55
C ILE A 19 12.96 -4.39 3.11
N PHE A 20 12.22 -3.49 2.44
CA PHE A 20 11.71 -3.69 1.08
C PHE A 20 12.66 -3.21 -0.02
N GLU A 21 13.64 -2.37 0.32
CA GLU A 21 14.71 -1.93 -0.59
C GLU A 21 15.93 -2.87 -0.57
N ALA A 22 15.92 -3.92 0.26
CA ALA A 22 16.95 -4.96 0.24
C ALA A 22 16.95 -5.71 -1.11
N THR A 23 18.09 -6.29 -1.50
CA THR A 23 18.21 -6.95 -2.82
C THR A 23 17.46 -8.28 -2.91
N ASP A 24 17.39 -9.00 -1.79
CA ASP A 24 16.75 -10.32 -1.70
C ASP A 24 16.24 -10.63 -0.29
N VAL A 25 15.42 -11.68 -0.19
CA VAL A 25 14.77 -12.09 1.06
C VAL A 25 15.76 -12.39 2.20
N ASN A 26 16.97 -12.86 1.92
CA ASN A 26 17.97 -13.15 2.95
C ASN A 26 18.58 -11.85 3.48
N GLN A 27 18.84 -10.89 2.60
CA GLN A 27 19.32 -9.56 2.99
C GLN A 27 18.25 -8.77 3.76
N ALA A 28 16.97 -8.98 3.45
CA ALA A 28 15.85 -8.36 4.16
C ALA A 28 15.69 -8.86 5.62
N GLN A 29 16.24 -10.02 5.98
CA GLN A 29 16.12 -10.57 7.34
C GLN A 29 16.80 -9.69 8.39
N LYS A 30 17.95 -9.11 8.05
CA LYS A 30 18.73 -8.31 9.00
C LYS A 30 18.00 -7.00 9.34
N PRO A 31 17.56 -6.18 8.37
CA PRO A 31 16.70 -5.03 8.61
C PRO A 31 15.40 -5.36 9.34
N LEU A 32 14.76 -6.51 9.03
CA LEU A 32 13.53 -6.94 9.70
C LEU A 32 13.75 -7.19 11.19
N GLN A 33 14.86 -7.84 11.57
CA GLN A 33 15.23 -8.05 12.96
C GLN A 33 15.56 -6.74 13.67
N ASP A 34 16.31 -5.87 13.02
CA ASP A 34 16.72 -4.57 13.59
C ASP A 34 15.49 -3.66 13.80
N PHE A 35 14.55 -3.65 12.84
CA PHE A 35 13.24 -3.00 12.95
C PHE A 35 12.45 -3.50 14.15
N ALA A 36 12.32 -4.84 14.30
CA ALA A 36 11.60 -5.43 15.40
C ALA A 36 12.23 -5.03 16.76
N GLN A 37 13.56 -5.16 16.89
CA GLN A 37 14.26 -4.82 18.12
C GLN A 37 14.12 -3.33 18.50
N LYS A 38 14.25 -2.42 17.53
CA LYS A 38 14.15 -0.98 17.74
C LYS A 38 12.75 -0.57 18.21
N TRP A 39 11.71 -1.09 17.56
CA TRP A 39 10.35 -0.61 17.77
C TRP A 39 9.53 -1.41 18.78
N GLN A 40 9.95 -2.61 19.18
CA GLN A 40 9.20 -3.46 20.10
C GLN A 40 8.87 -2.77 21.44
N LEU A 41 9.78 -1.93 21.93
CA LEU A 41 9.59 -1.21 23.20
C LEU A 41 8.75 0.07 23.04
N LEU A 42 8.83 0.73 21.89
CA LEU A 42 8.20 2.03 21.66
C LEU A 42 6.78 1.92 21.10
N GLU A 43 6.58 1.02 20.13
CA GLU A 43 5.32 0.84 19.40
C GLU A 43 5.03 -0.66 19.18
N PRO A 44 4.82 -1.45 20.25
CA PRO A 44 4.67 -2.92 20.19
C PRO A 44 3.51 -3.38 19.31
N ASP A 45 2.42 -2.62 19.24
CA ASP A 45 1.26 -2.94 18.40
C ASP A 45 1.58 -2.79 16.90
N ALA A 46 2.40 -1.80 16.54
CA ALA A 46 2.86 -1.60 15.17
C ALA A 46 3.77 -2.74 14.74
N VAL A 47 4.74 -3.12 15.57
CA VAL A 47 5.63 -4.26 15.32
C VAL A 47 4.85 -5.55 15.21
N ARG A 48 3.93 -5.83 16.14
CA ARG A 48 3.08 -7.04 16.09
C ARG A 48 2.30 -7.11 14.77
N THR A 49 1.73 -6.00 14.33
CA THR A 49 0.95 -5.94 13.09
C THR A 49 1.85 -6.15 11.87
N PHE A 50 3.02 -5.51 11.85
CA PHE A 50 3.97 -5.62 10.75
C PHE A 50 4.54 -7.04 10.60
N LEU A 51 4.87 -7.69 11.72
CA LEU A 51 5.44 -9.04 11.71
C LEU A 51 4.41 -10.13 11.40
N LYS A 52 3.12 -9.89 11.67
CA LYS A 52 2.06 -10.90 11.65
C LYS A 52 1.99 -11.73 10.35
N ASP A 53 2.39 -11.14 9.22
CA ASP A 53 2.41 -11.82 7.92
C ASP A 53 3.64 -11.37 7.08
N SER A 54 4.73 -11.00 7.76
CA SER A 54 5.92 -10.44 7.09
C SER A 54 6.54 -11.39 6.05
N GLU A 55 6.48 -12.70 6.25
CA GLU A 55 6.94 -13.68 5.25
C GLU A 55 6.13 -13.60 3.94
N LEU A 56 4.82 -13.40 4.05
CA LEU A 56 3.94 -13.24 2.88
C LEU A 56 4.24 -11.93 2.15
N THR A 57 4.50 -10.84 2.89
CA THR A 57 4.83 -9.55 2.26
C THR A 57 6.17 -9.59 1.55
N LEU A 58 7.15 -10.39 2.01
CA LEU A 58 8.46 -10.56 1.36
C LEU A 58 8.45 -11.53 0.16
N THR A 59 7.32 -12.18 -0.13
CA THR A 59 7.20 -13.09 -1.28
C THR A 59 7.43 -12.37 -2.62
N PHE A 60 7.29 -11.04 -2.66
CA PHE A 60 7.55 -10.26 -3.87
C PHE A 60 8.98 -10.40 -4.41
N TYR A 61 9.96 -10.72 -3.55
CA TYR A 61 11.34 -10.98 -3.96
C TYR A 61 11.48 -12.13 -4.97
N GLN A 62 10.48 -13.00 -5.09
CA GLN A 62 10.45 -14.08 -6.08
C GLN A 62 10.18 -13.59 -7.51
N PHE A 63 9.66 -12.37 -7.68
CA PHE A 63 9.45 -11.77 -9.00
C PHE A 63 10.74 -11.15 -9.54
N PRO A 64 10.84 -10.91 -10.86
CA PRO A 64 11.91 -10.11 -11.45
C PRO A 64 12.04 -8.73 -10.78
N HIS A 65 13.28 -8.28 -10.58
CA HIS A 65 13.60 -7.02 -9.91
C HIS A 65 12.88 -5.80 -10.51
N ASP A 66 12.72 -5.76 -11.84
CA ASP A 66 12.02 -4.67 -12.53
C ASP A 66 10.55 -4.52 -12.11
N LEU A 67 9.94 -5.58 -11.58
CA LEU A 67 8.56 -5.58 -11.08
C LEU A 67 8.47 -5.22 -9.60
N HIS A 68 9.56 -5.26 -8.84
CA HIS A 68 9.55 -5.02 -7.39
C HIS A 68 8.95 -3.66 -7.04
N CYS A 69 9.32 -2.61 -7.78
CA CYS A 69 8.80 -1.26 -7.56
C CYS A 69 7.29 -1.14 -7.78
N HIS A 70 6.71 -2.00 -8.62
CA HIS A 70 5.27 -2.05 -8.88
C HIS A 70 4.52 -2.92 -7.86
N VAL A 71 5.11 -4.04 -7.44
CA VAL A 71 4.48 -5.00 -6.52
C VAL A 71 4.51 -4.50 -5.07
N ARG A 72 5.58 -3.79 -4.67
CA ARG A 72 5.75 -3.30 -3.29
C ARG A 72 4.78 -2.17 -2.91
N THR A 73 4.14 -1.53 -3.88
CA THR A 73 3.32 -0.34 -3.65
C THR A 73 1.83 -0.62 -3.82
N THR A 74 1.05 -0.19 -2.84
CA THR A 74 -0.42 -0.17 -2.88
C THR A 74 -0.98 1.16 -3.38
N ASN A 75 -0.15 2.09 -3.86
CA ASN A 75 -0.54 3.46 -4.22
C ASN A 75 -1.73 3.52 -5.19
N HIS A 76 -1.73 2.64 -6.20
CA HIS A 76 -2.84 2.57 -7.17
C HIS A 76 -4.13 2.08 -6.53
N LEU A 77 -4.06 1.02 -5.72
CA LEU A 77 -5.21 0.49 -4.99
C LEU A 77 -5.75 1.51 -4.00
N GLU A 78 -4.89 2.16 -3.21
CA GLU A 78 -5.28 3.17 -2.23
C GLU A 78 -5.94 4.38 -2.86
N ARG A 79 -5.41 4.86 -4.00
CA ARG A 79 -5.99 5.95 -4.76
C ARG A 79 -7.38 5.57 -5.28
N TRP A 80 -7.49 4.39 -5.87
CA TRP A 80 -8.75 3.89 -6.41
C TRP A 80 -9.82 3.71 -5.30
N PHE A 81 -9.47 3.06 -4.19
CA PHE A 81 -10.37 2.91 -3.02
C PHE A 81 -10.75 4.25 -2.39
N ARG A 82 -9.88 5.27 -2.45
CA ARG A 82 -10.21 6.62 -1.99
C ARG A 82 -11.28 7.26 -2.87
N GLU A 83 -11.17 7.12 -4.19
CA GLU A 83 -12.19 7.61 -5.11
C GLU A 83 -13.53 6.91 -4.90
N PHE A 84 -13.51 5.58 -4.72
CA PHE A 84 -14.71 4.81 -4.40
C PHE A 84 -15.35 5.26 -3.08
N ARG A 85 -14.57 5.39 -1.99
CA ARG A 85 -15.09 5.86 -0.70
C ARG A 85 -15.70 7.25 -0.79
N ALA A 86 -15.05 8.20 -1.48
CA ALA A 86 -15.62 9.53 -1.68
C ALA A 86 -17.00 9.49 -2.36
N LYS A 87 -17.19 8.59 -3.35
CA LYS A 87 -18.50 8.41 -4.01
C LYS A 87 -19.51 7.66 -3.16
N SER A 88 -19.06 6.68 -2.38
CA SER A 88 -19.91 6.02 -1.40
C SER A 88 -20.40 6.99 -0.32
N ASP A 89 -19.53 7.87 0.18
CA ASP A 89 -19.85 8.85 1.22
C ASP A 89 -20.83 9.92 0.70
N GLU A 90 -20.73 10.33 -0.57
CA GLU A 90 -21.71 11.21 -1.23
C GLU A 90 -23.11 10.58 -1.32
N ILE A 91 -23.19 9.25 -1.49
CA ILE A 91 -24.47 8.51 -1.59
C ILE A 91 -25.06 8.23 -0.20
N GLY A 92 -24.21 8.00 0.80
CA GLY A 92 -24.59 7.72 2.18
C GLY A 92 -25.08 6.29 2.41
N ALA A 93 -26.17 5.88 1.76
CA ALA A 93 -26.72 4.53 1.90
C ALA A 93 -27.19 3.95 0.57
N PHE A 94 -26.82 2.70 0.32
CA PHE A 94 -27.23 1.98 -0.88
C PHE A 94 -28.53 1.20 -0.64
N PRO A 95 -29.52 1.25 -1.55
CA PRO A 95 -30.77 0.49 -1.41
C PRO A 95 -30.59 -1.02 -1.53
N ASN A 96 -29.52 -1.48 -2.20
CA ASN A 96 -29.17 -2.90 -2.35
C ASN A 96 -27.71 -3.08 -2.77
N GLU A 97 -27.21 -4.31 -2.71
CA GLU A 97 -25.85 -4.67 -3.11
C GLU A 97 -25.53 -4.30 -4.56
N THR A 98 -26.47 -4.54 -5.49
CA THR A 98 -26.29 -4.24 -6.92
C THR A 98 -25.98 -2.77 -7.17
N SER A 99 -26.64 -1.85 -6.45
CA SER A 99 -26.39 -0.42 -6.57
C SER A 99 -24.98 -0.02 -6.08
N CYS A 100 -24.48 -0.66 -5.03
CA CYS A 100 -23.10 -0.48 -4.56
C CYS A 100 -22.09 -0.99 -5.59
N LEU A 101 -22.30 -2.22 -6.10
CA LEU A 101 -21.46 -2.81 -7.15
C LEU A 101 -21.46 -1.97 -8.43
N THR A 102 -22.60 -1.39 -8.78
CA THR A 102 -22.70 -0.50 -9.95
C THR A 102 -21.77 0.70 -9.80
N VAL A 103 -21.77 1.36 -8.63
CA VAL A 103 -20.87 2.49 -8.36
C VAL A 103 -19.41 2.06 -8.33
N PHE A 104 -19.11 0.91 -7.72
CA PHE A 104 -17.77 0.32 -7.71
C PHE A 104 -17.23 0.14 -9.14
N CYS A 105 -18.01 -0.51 -10.02
CA CYS A 105 -17.65 -0.73 -11.42
C CYS A 105 -17.50 0.59 -12.19
N MET A 106 -18.40 1.56 -11.99
CA MET A 106 -18.29 2.88 -12.63
C MET A 106 -17.02 3.62 -12.24
N VAL A 107 -16.61 3.56 -10.96
CA VAL A 107 -15.36 4.18 -10.49
C VAL A 107 -14.15 3.49 -11.14
N LEU A 108 -14.18 2.16 -11.26
CA LEU A 108 -13.15 1.38 -11.94
C LEU A 108 -13.04 1.73 -13.44
N GLU A 109 -14.15 1.77 -14.17
CA GLU A 109 -14.17 2.17 -15.59
C GLU A 109 -13.64 3.59 -15.78
N ARG A 110 -14.03 4.51 -14.90
CA ARG A 110 -13.54 5.89 -14.91
C ARG A 110 -12.04 5.96 -14.68
N ASP A 111 -11.50 5.19 -13.73
CA ASP A 111 -10.07 5.15 -13.45
C ASP A 111 -9.30 4.59 -14.65
N HIS A 112 -9.75 3.47 -15.21
CA HIS A 112 -9.21 2.89 -16.44
C HIS A 112 -9.19 3.91 -17.59
N ALA A 113 -10.27 4.66 -17.80
CA ALA A 113 -10.35 5.68 -18.85
C ALA A 113 -9.38 6.87 -18.64
N LYS A 114 -9.00 7.21 -17.40
CA LYS A 114 -7.96 8.23 -17.14
C LYS A 114 -6.57 7.70 -17.48
N HIS A 115 -6.29 6.44 -17.13
CA HIS A 115 -4.98 5.83 -17.35
C HIS A 115 -4.74 5.51 -18.83
N ASN A 116 -5.77 5.09 -19.57
CA ASN A 116 -5.69 4.77 -20.99
C ASN A 116 -5.52 6.02 -21.88
N ARG A 117 -5.91 7.21 -21.39
CA ARG A 117 -5.76 8.49 -22.11
C ARG A 117 -4.30 8.86 -22.40
N LYS A 118 -3.34 8.39 -21.60
CA LYS A 118 -1.91 8.69 -21.77
C LYS A 118 -1.26 7.89 -22.90
N ALA A 119 -1.82 6.74 -23.31
CA ALA A 119 -1.27 5.94 -24.40
C ALA A 119 -1.53 6.57 -25.79
N SER A 120 -2.61 7.33 -25.94
CA SER A 120 -2.99 7.93 -27.24
C SER A 120 -2.27 9.25 -27.58
N ALA A 121 -1.49 9.81 -26.65
CA ALA A 121 -0.81 11.10 -26.84
C ALA A 121 0.63 10.97 -27.37
N ASN A 122 1.20 9.77 -27.39
CA ASN A 122 2.59 9.51 -27.81
C ASN A 122 2.69 8.80 -29.18
N ASN A 123 1.59 8.72 -29.94
CA ASN A 123 1.52 8.05 -31.24
C ASN A 123 1.26 9.02 -32.42
N SER A 124 1.65 10.30 -32.28
CA SER A 124 1.50 11.33 -33.32
C SER A 124 2.83 12.00 -33.64
#